data_AF-A0A2G2QEF6-F1
#
_entry.id   AF-A0A2G2QEF6-F1
#
_cell.length_a   1.000
_cell.length_b   1.000
_cell.length_c   1.000
_cell.angle_alpha   90.00
_cell.angle_beta   90.00
_cell.angle_gamma   90.00
#
_symmetry.space_group_name_H-M   'P 1'
#
loop_
_entity.id
_entity.type
_entity.pdbx_description
1 polymer ?
#
loop_
_entity_poly.entity_id
_entity_poly.type
_entity_poly.pdbx_seq_one_letter_code
_entity_poly.pdbx_strand_id
1 'polypeptide(L)'
;MQYKSILFLALVFSLPLHAEEMERLTITSCAYQAGTAREIQSIRQNEGDDWPQFEQKIKKIYKDGQGRQDLLVIGKTVYLQPTNTLPTVIYDNIFGRCVKRQQGTEPSA
;
A
#
# COMPACT_ATOMS: atom_id res chain seq x y z
N MET A 1 -43.07 8.09 -31.40
CA MET A 1 -42.50 7.90 -30.05
C MET A 1 -41.46 6.76 -30.09
N GLN A 2 -40.24 6.98 -30.61
CA GLN A 2 -39.21 5.91 -30.66
C GLN A 2 -37.78 6.35 -30.30
N TYR A 3 -37.54 7.64 -30.05
CA TYR A 3 -36.22 8.14 -29.66
C TYR A 3 -35.95 8.07 -28.15
N LYS A 4 -36.97 7.83 -27.31
CA LYS A 4 -36.82 7.78 -25.84
C LYS A 4 -36.14 6.50 -25.33
N SER A 5 -36.13 5.41 -26.11
CA SER A 5 -35.57 4.12 -25.68
C SER A 5 -34.09 3.93 -26.03
N ILE A 6 -33.53 4.74 -26.94
CA ILE A 6 -32.12 4.60 -27.37
C ILE A 6 -31.16 5.22 -26.34
N LEU A 7 -31.61 6.22 -25.57
CA LEU A 7 -30.76 6.91 -24.59
C LEU A 7 -30.39 6.03 -23.37
N PHE A 8 -31.22 5.03 -23.05
CA PHE A 8 -30.97 4.13 -21.91
C PHE A 8 -29.97 3.01 -22.22
N LEU A 9 -29.78 2.64 -23.49
CA LEU A 9 -28.88 1.55 -23.87
C LEU A 9 -27.40 1.98 -23.92
N ALA A 10 -27.14 3.28 -24.11
CA ALA A 10 -25.79 3.83 -24.19
C ALA A 10 -25.10 3.96 -22.81
N LEU A 11 -25.86 4.02 -21.71
CA LEU A 11 -25.30 4.21 -20.36
C LEU A 11 -24.67 2.94 -19.77
N VAL A 12 -25.01 1.76 -20.30
CA VAL A 12 -24.59 0.47 -19.73
C VAL A 12 -23.19 0.05 -20.23
N PHE A 13 -22.71 0.60 -21.34
CA PHE A 13 -21.46 0.18 -21.97
C PHE A 13 -20.19 0.91 -21.50
N SER A 14 -20.30 1.96 -20.68
CA SER A 14 -19.13 2.71 -20.16
C SER A 14 -18.56 2.17 -18.84
N LEU A 15 -19.15 1.13 -18.25
CA LEU A 15 -18.80 0.65 -16.91
C LEU A 15 -17.59 -0.32 -16.79
N PRO A 16 -17.21 -1.16 -17.78
CA PRO A 16 -16.18 -2.18 -17.52
C PRO A 16 -14.74 -1.64 -17.53
N LEU A 17 -14.47 -0.55 -18.26
CA LEU A 17 -13.10 -0.01 -18.38
C LEU A 17 -12.56 0.61 -17.08
N HIS A 18 -13.43 1.19 -16.26
CA HIS A 18 -13.01 1.81 -15.00
C HIS A 18 -12.68 0.81 -13.89
N ALA A 19 -13.20 -0.43 -13.97
CA ALA A 19 -12.96 -1.45 -12.95
C ALA A 19 -11.53 -2.01 -13.04
N GLU A 20 -11.06 -2.32 -14.25
CA GLU A 20 -9.71 -2.86 -14.49
C GLU A 20 -8.61 -1.85 -14.12
N GLU A 21 -8.79 -0.57 -14.49
CA GLU A 21 -7.84 0.49 -14.15
C GLU A 21 -7.76 0.71 -12.63
N MET A 22 -8.91 0.71 -11.94
CA MET A 22 -8.97 0.84 -10.50
C MET A 22 -8.29 -0.33 -9.77
N GLU A 23 -8.55 -1.57 -10.21
CA GLU A 23 -7.89 -2.76 -9.68
C GLU A 23 -6.37 -2.70 -9.87
N ARG A 24 -5.90 -2.28 -11.07
CA ARG A 24 -4.48 -2.13 -11.37
C ARG A 24 -3.80 -1.06 -10.50
N LEU A 25 -4.45 0.09 -10.30
CA LEU A 25 -3.95 1.15 -9.42
C LEU A 25 -3.84 0.67 -7.97
N THR A 26 -4.85 -0.07 -7.51
CA THR A 26 -4.87 -0.71 -6.19
C THR A 26 -3.71 -1.68 -5.99
N ILE A 27 -3.51 -2.61 -6.93
CA ILE A 27 -2.40 -3.58 -6.88
C ILE A 27 -1.06 -2.85 -6.87
N THR A 28 -0.90 -1.81 -7.70
CA THR A 28 0.33 -1.01 -7.78
C THR A 28 0.62 -0.29 -6.46
N SER A 29 -0.40 0.31 -5.83
CA SER A 29 -0.26 0.96 -4.52
C SER A 29 0.12 -0.04 -3.43
N CYS A 30 -0.52 -1.21 -3.39
CA CYS A 30 -0.19 -2.25 -2.42
C CYS A 30 1.22 -2.81 -2.62
N ALA A 31 1.65 -3.00 -3.87
CA ALA A 31 3.02 -3.41 -4.19
C ALA A 31 4.06 -2.38 -3.72
N TYR A 32 3.76 -1.08 -3.87
CA TYR A 32 4.63 -0.01 -3.37
C TYR A 32 4.77 -0.06 -1.84
N GLN A 33 3.67 -0.19 -1.11
CA GLN A 33 3.70 -0.28 0.36
C GLN A 33 4.48 -1.51 0.83
N ALA A 34 4.20 -2.68 0.25
CA ALA A 34 4.86 -3.93 0.59
C ALA A 34 6.35 -3.91 0.24
N GLY A 35 6.71 -3.37 -0.92
CA GLY A 35 8.10 -3.20 -1.35
C GLY A 35 8.88 -2.28 -0.42
N THR A 36 8.30 -1.13 -0.06
CA THR A 36 8.91 -0.21 0.90
C THR A 36 9.12 -0.89 2.26
N ALA A 37 8.12 -1.65 2.74
CA ALA A 37 8.23 -2.34 4.01
C ALA A 37 9.31 -3.43 4.03
N ARG A 38 9.44 -4.19 2.92
CA ARG A 38 10.51 -5.16 2.73
C ARG A 38 11.88 -4.51 2.88
N GLU A 39 12.10 -3.39 2.20
CA GLU A 39 13.38 -2.69 2.25
C GLU A 39 13.67 -2.15 3.65
N ILE A 40 12.66 -1.61 4.34
CA ILE A 40 12.82 -1.16 5.74
C ILE A 40 13.21 -2.32 6.65
N GLN A 41 12.60 -3.50 6.51
CA GLN A 41 12.97 -4.67 7.30
C GLN A 41 14.41 -5.11 7.01
N SER A 42 14.81 -5.11 5.74
CA SER A 42 16.20 -5.41 5.32
C SER A 42 17.19 -4.44 5.95
N ILE A 43 16.92 -3.13 5.85
CA ILE A 43 17.74 -2.07 6.45
C ILE A 43 17.82 -2.27 7.97
N ARG A 44 16.69 -2.47 8.64
CA ARG A 44 16.63 -2.70 10.10
C ARG A 44 17.46 -3.91 10.53
N GLN A 45 17.40 -5.00 9.78
CA GLN A 45 18.18 -6.22 10.06
C GLN A 45 19.69 -6.01 9.89
N ASN A 46 20.09 -5.17 8.93
CA ASN A 46 21.48 -4.89 8.64
C ASN A 46 22.08 -3.81 9.55
N GLU A 47 21.33 -2.75 9.83
CA GLU A 47 21.81 -1.59 10.60
C GLU A 47 21.58 -1.75 12.11
N GLY A 48 20.61 -2.57 12.51
CA GLY A 48 20.29 -2.78 13.93
C GLY A 48 19.60 -1.59 14.60
N ASP A 49 19.13 -0.62 13.82
CA ASP A 49 18.41 0.55 14.31
C ASP A 49 17.15 0.16 15.08
N ASP A 50 16.88 0.91 16.15
CA ASP A 50 15.56 0.99 16.75
C ASP A 50 14.67 2.04 16.05
N TRP A 51 13.39 2.08 16.40
CA TRP A 51 12.44 2.99 15.77
C TRP A 51 12.86 4.46 15.86
N PRO A 52 13.24 5.01 17.05
CA PRO A 52 13.71 6.38 17.16
C PRO A 52 14.89 6.72 16.23
N GLN A 53 15.88 5.82 16.11
CA GLN A 53 17.05 6.04 15.25
C GLN A 53 16.64 6.10 13.78
N PHE A 54 15.82 5.15 13.33
CA PHE A 54 15.30 5.12 11.97
C PHE A 54 14.47 6.37 11.65
N GLU A 55 13.55 6.75 12.53
CA GLU A 55 12.72 7.94 12.37
C GLU A 55 13.58 9.21 12.22
N GLN A 56 14.63 9.34 13.02
CA GLN A 56 15.56 10.45 12.94
C GLN A 56 16.34 10.47 11.61
N LYS A 57 16.82 9.31 11.13
CA LYS A 57 17.50 9.21 9.83
C LYS A 57 16.58 9.64 8.69
N ILE A 58 15.34 9.17 8.67
CA ILE A 58 14.36 9.55 7.65
C ILE A 58 14.08 11.05 7.67
N LYS A 59 13.87 11.65 8.85
CA LYS A 59 13.65 13.10 8.98
C LYS A 59 14.85 13.95 8.57
N LYS A 60 16.07 13.40 8.64
CA LYS A 60 17.31 14.06 8.20
C LYS A 60 17.49 14.01 6.69
N ILE A 61 17.13 12.91 6.05
CA ILE A 61 17.34 12.69 4.61
C ILE A 61 16.22 13.31 3.78
N TYR A 62 14.97 13.17 4.24
CA TYR A 62 13.80 13.59 3.49
C TYR A 62 13.22 14.90 4.05
N LYS A 63 12.92 15.83 3.12
CA LYS A 63 12.17 17.05 3.45
C LYS A 63 10.79 16.70 3.98
N ASP A 64 10.19 17.64 4.71
CA ASP A 64 8.79 17.50 5.11
C ASP A 64 7.86 17.41 3.90
N GLY A 65 6.88 16.52 3.98
CA GLY A 65 5.95 16.22 2.90
C GLY A 65 5.33 14.83 3.00
N GLN A 66 4.33 14.60 2.14
CA GLN A 66 3.53 13.37 2.16
C GLN A 66 4.39 12.10 2.02
N GLY A 67 5.35 12.08 1.11
CA GLY A 67 6.22 10.90 0.92
C GLY A 67 7.05 10.54 2.16
N ARG A 68 7.51 11.54 2.93
CA ARG A 68 8.19 11.30 4.21
C ARG A 68 7.21 10.69 5.22
N GLN A 69 6.01 11.24 5.29
CA GLN A 69 4.99 10.77 6.22
C GLN A 69 4.55 9.34 5.90
N ASP A 70 4.35 9.01 4.63
CA ASP A 70 3.99 7.67 4.16
C ASP A 70 5.07 6.66 4.53
N LEU A 71 6.35 7.01 4.31
CA LEU A 71 7.48 6.16 4.66
C LEU A 71 7.58 5.93 6.18
N LEU A 72 7.32 6.96 6.99
CA LEU A 72 7.29 6.82 8.45
C LEU A 72 6.13 5.93 8.92
N VAL A 73 4.95 6.01 8.30
CA VAL A 73 3.80 5.14 8.62
C VAL A 73 4.09 3.68 8.28
N ILE A 74 4.64 3.43 7.08
CA ILE A 74 5.05 2.08 6.67
C ILE A 74 6.15 1.57 7.60
N GLY A 75 7.17 2.38 7.86
CA GLY A 75 8.26 2.03 8.77
C GLY A 75 7.75 1.65 10.14
N LYS A 76 6.90 2.47 10.76
CA LYS A 76 6.35 2.17 12.09
C LYS A 76 5.63 0.82 12.12
N THR A 77 4.91 0.48 11.06
CA THR A 77 4.24 -0.82 10.92
C THR A 77 5.24 -1.98 10.89
N VAL A 78 6.37 -1.82 10.20
CA VAL A 78 7.47 -2.81 10.18
C VAL A 78 8.12 -2.96 11.56
N TYR A 79 8.33 -1.86 12.27
CA TYR A 79 8.98 -1.87 13.59
C TYR A 79 8.14 -2.54 14.69
N LEU A 80 6.83 -2.72 14.47
CA LEU A 80 5.97 -3.55 15.34
C LEU A 80 6.18 -5.06 15.14
N GLN A 81 6.82 -5.47 14.04
CA GLN A 81 7.12 -6.87 13.73
C GLN A 81 8.46 -7.30 14.34
N PRO A 82 8.66 -8.61 14.62
CA PRO A 82 9.95 -9.13 15.09
C PRO A 82 11.08 -8.84 14.09
N THR A 83 12.24 -8.41 14.60
CA THR A 83 13.41 -8.08 13.76
C THR A 83 13.92 -9.29 12.97
N ASN A 84 13.70 -10.52 13.43
CA ASN A 84 14.11 -11.75 12.72
C ASN A 84 13.11 -12.20 11.63
N THR A 85 11.99 -11.48 11.44
CA THR A 85 11.04 -11.79 10.36
C THR A 85 11.70 -11.58 9.01
N LEU A 86 11.58 -12.55 8.10
CA LEU A 86 12.13 -12.42 6.75
C LEU A 86 11.50 -11.24 6.00
N PRO A 87 12.29 -10.42 5.27
CA PRO A 87 11.75 -9.31 4.48
C PRO A 87 10.67 -9.72 3.47
N THR A 88 10.76 -10.93 2.90
CA THR A 88 9.74 -11.50 2.01
C THR A 88 8.41 -11.75 2.74
N VAL A 89 8.46 -12.23 3.97
CA VAL A 89 7.25 -12.43 4.79
C VAL A 89 6.61 -11.08 5.15
N ILE A 90 7.42 -10.06 5.42
CA ILE A 90 6.91 -8.68 5.61
C ILE A 90 6.21 -8.17 4.35
N TYR A 91 6.81 -8.38 3.17
CA TYR A 91 6.19 -8.05 1.89
C TYR A 91 4.82 -8.72 1.74
N ASP A 92 4.78 -10.06 1.85
CA ASP A 92 3.57 -10.85 1.61
C ASP A 92 2.44 -10.45 2.56
N ASN A 93 2.76 -10.24 3.84
CA ASN A 93 1.79 -9.83 4.86
C ASN A 93 1.22 -8.44 4.57
N ILE A 94 2.07 -7.46 4.25
CA ILE A 94 1.61 -6.08 4.00
C ILE A 94 0.84 -6.00 2.68
N PHE A 95 1.32 -6.69 1.64
CA PHE A 95 0.63 -6.78 0.36
C PHE A 95 -0.76 -7.41 0.54
N GLY A 96 -0.83 -8.59 1.15
CA GLY A 96 -2.08 -9.30 1.37
C GLY A 96 -3.07 -8.52 2.21
N ARG A 97 -2.62 -7.83 3.27
CA ARG A 97 -3.49 -6.96 4.08
C ARG A 97 -3.98 -5.75 3.31
N CYS A 98 -3.12 -5.11 2.53
CA CYS A 98 -3.50 -3.98 1.69
C CYS A 98 -4.58 -4.38 0.67
N VAL A 99 -4.37 -5.47 -0.06
CA VAL A 99 -5.34 -5.98 -1.04
C VAL A 99 -6.67 -6.29 -0.37
N LYS A 100 -6.67 -7.01 0.76
CA LYS A 100 -7.91 -7.30 1.51
C LYS A 100 -8.63 -6.04 1.96
N ARG A 101 -7.90 -5.03 2.45
CA ARG A 101 -8.49 -3.75 2.84
C ARG A 101 -9.17 -3.05 1.66
N GLN A 102 -8.50 -3.05 0.51
CA GLN A 102 -9.00 -2.42 -0.71
C GLN A 102 -10.21 -3.16 -1.29
N GLN A 103 -10.30 -4.46 -1.06
CA GLN A 103 -11.45 -5.30 -1.42
C GLN A 103 -12.57 -5.29 -0.35
N GLY A 104 -12.38 -4.60 0.78
CA GLY A 104 -13.34 -4.61 1.90
C GLY A 104 -13.44 -5.95 2.64
N THR A 105 -12.42 -6.82 2.51
CA THR A 105 -12.38 -8.17 3.08
C THR A 105 -11.36 -8.31 4.22
N GLU A 106 -10.75 -7.21 4.68
CA GLU A 106 -9.92 -7.24 5.89
C GLU A 106 -10.84 -7.48 7.11
N PRO A 107 -10.64 -8.57 7.88
CA PRO A 107 -11.45 -8.81 9.08
C PRO A 107 -11.28 -7.65 10.05
N SER A 108 -12.39 -7.16 10.63
CA SER A 108 -12.31 -6.11 11.64
C SER A 108 -11.50 -6.61 12.83
N ALA A 109 -10.59 -5.76 13.32
CA ALA A 109 -9.80 -6.01 14.51
C ALA A 109 -10.67 -6.20 15.76
#